data_AF-A0A1D3TXI5-F1
#
_entry.id   AF-A0A1D3TXI5-F1
#
_cell.length_a   1.000
_cell.length_b   1.000
_cell.length_c   1.000
_cell.angle_alpha   90.00
_cell.angle_beta   90.00
_cell.angle_gamma   90.00
#
_symmetry.space_group_name_H-M   'P 1'
#
loop_
_entity.id
_entity.type
_entity.pdbx_description
1 polymer ?
#
loop_
_entity_poly.entity_id
_entity_poly.type
_entity_poly.pdbx_seq_one_letter_code
_entity_poly.pdbx_strand_id
1 'polypeptide(L)'
;MSINHHDALSLEWIARGIYNSDRLAFGGMISADYFEVHPFDAAVISLAPFYHKNINNKDIKSFIEKYRKAFDQFGEQKNPDQLVSEYVRELEELVVELKQDNQIEAYARDSI
;
A
#
# COMPACT_ATOMS: atom_id res chain seq x y z
N MET A 1 -14.27 -9.74 5.61
CA MET A 1 -14.13 -9.18 4.25
C MET A 1 -13.14 -10.06 3.50
N SER A 2 -13.35 -10.30 2.22
CA SER A 2 -12.36 -10.95 1.36
C SER A 2 -12.31 -10.22 0.02
N ILE A 3 -11.12 -9.98 -0.50
CA ILE A 3 -10.93 -9.54 -1.90
C ILE A 3 -10.58 -10.75 -2.77
N ASN A 4 -10.57 -10.57 -4.09
CA ASN A 4 -10.16 -11.64 -5.00
C ASN A 4 -8.62 -11.84 -4.95
N HIS A 5 -8.18 -13.07 -5.26
CA HIS A 5 -6.76 -13.44 -5.22
C HIS A 5 -5.89 -12.62 -6.17
N HIS A 6 -6.43 -12.20 -7.31
CA HIS A 6 -5.68 -11.45 -8.31
C HIS A 6 -5.28 -10.07 -7.78
N ASP A 7 -6.20 -9.35 -7.15
CA ASP A 7 -5.94 -8.07 -6.51
C ASP A 7 -5.00 -8.23 -5.31
N ALA A 8 -5.15 -9.32 -4.55
CA ALA A 8 -4.25 -9.63 -3.43
C ALA A 8 -2.81 -9.91 -3.89
N LEU A 9 -2.61 -10.54 -5.05
CA LEU A 9 -1.29 -10.70 -5.68
C LEU A 9 -0.67 -9.36 -6.06
N SER A 10 -1.47 -8.44 -6.60
CA SER A 10 -1.01 -7.08 -6.92
C SER A 10 -0.52 -6.35 -5.65
N LEU A 11 -1.28 -6.45 -4.56
CA LEU A 11 -0.87 -5.91 -3.25
C LEU A 11 0.43 -6.56 -2.72
N GLU A 12 0.59 -7.87 -2.88
CA GLU A 12 1.82 -8.58 -2.54
C GLU A 12 3.02 -8.02 -3.33
N TRP A 13 2.87 -7.84 -4.64
CA TRP A 13 3.93 -7.30 -5.49
C TRP A 13 4.33 -5.87 -5.11
N ILE A 14 3.35 -5.00 -4.82
CA ILE A 14 3.60 -3.64 -4.34
C ILE A 14 4.43 -3.68 -3.05
N ALA A 15 3.96 -4.42 -2.04
CA ALA A 15 4.63 -4.48 -0.74
C ALA A 15 6.04 -5.10 -0.85
N ARG A 16 6.20 -6.20 -1.59
CA ARG A 16 7.52 -6.82 -1.82
C ARG A 16 8.49 -5.88 -2.54
N GLY A 17 7.98 -5.11 -3.51
CA GLY A 17 8.77 -4.12 -4.25
C GLY A 17 9.27 -2.96 -3.40
N ILE A 18 8.75 -2.77 -2.18
CA ILE A 18 9.21 -1.72 -1.24
C ILE A 18 10.31 -2.27 -0.33
N TYR A 19 10.14 -3.49 0.17
CA TYR A 19 11.10 -4.12 1.09
C TYR A 19 12.17 -4.96 0.40
N ASN A 20 12.11 -5.10 -0.93
CA ASN A 20 12.95 -6.00 -1.73
C ASN A 20 12.98 -7.43 -1.14
N SER A 21 11.80 -7.93 -0.80
CA SER A 21 11.66 -9.17 -0.03
C SER A 21 11.11 -10.32 -0.87
N ASP A 22 11.49 -11.54 -0.49
CA ASP A 22 10.88 -12.76 -1.01
C ASP A 22 9.45 -12.95 -0.51
N ARG A 23 8.77 -13.98 -1.02
CA ARG A 23 7.44 -14.38 -0.54
C ARG A 23 7.50 -14.78 0.92
N LEU A 24 6.38 -14.57 1.63
CA LEU A 24 6.24 -14.88 3.07
C LEU A 24 7.18 -14.09 3.99
N ALA A 25 7.77 -13.00 3.47
CA ALA A 25 8.47 -12.05 4.31
C ALA A 25 7.54 -11.49 5.40
N PHE A 26 8.15 -10.97 6.48
CA PHE A 26 7.40 -10.51 7.67
C PHE A 26 6.55 -11.62 8.29
N GLY A 27 7.07 -12.86 8.33
CA GLY A 27 6.39 -13.99 8.96
C GLY A 27 5.10 -14.39 8.25
N GLY A 28 5.00 -14.17 6.94
CA GLY A 28 3.81 -14.45 6.13
C GLY A 28 2.88 -13.25 5.89
N MET A 29 3.12 -12.10 6.53
CA MET A 29 2.27 -10.91 6.36
C MET A 29 2.36 -10.28 4.96
N ILE A 30 3.51 -10.40 4.29
CA ILE A 30 3.62 -10.04 2.88
C ILE A 30 3.34 -11.27 2.02
N SER A 31 2.05 -11.57 1.84
CA SER A 31 1.55 -12.63 0.98
C SER A 31 0.15 -12.29 0.46
N ALA A 32 -0.19 -12.77 -0.73
CA ALA A 32 -1.54 -12.65 -1.28
C ALA A 32 -2.58 -13.28 -0.35
N ASP A 33 -2.33 -14.47 0.19
CA ASP A 33 -3.25 -15.15 1.12
C ASP A 33 -3.59 -14.30 2.35
N TYR A 34 -2.61 -13.56 2.89
CA TYR A 34 -2.85 -12.62 3.98
C TYR A 34 -3.68 -11.41 3.51
N PHE A 35 -3.32 -10.82 2.36
CA PHE A 35 -3.99 -9.64 1.83
C PHE A 35 -5.39 -9.89 1.28
N GLU A 36 -5.75 -11.13 0.95
CA GLU A 36 -7.14 -11.47 0.64
C GLU A 36 -8.07 -11.13 1.80
N VAL A 37 -7.64 -11.44 3.02
CA VAL A 37 -8.43 -11.26 4.24
C VAL A 37 -8.17 -9.90 4.88
N HIS A 38 -6.96 -9.35 4.68
CA HIS A 38 -6.48 -8.11 5.27
C HIS A 38 -5.95 -7.13 4.20
N PRO A 39 -6.78 -6.70 3.22
CA PRO A 39 -6.30 -5.90 2.09
C PRO A 39 -5.77 -4.53 2.49
N PHE A 40 -6.33 -3.92 3.54
CA PHE A 40 -5.91 -2.61 4.03
C PHE A 40 -4.51 -2.64 4.67
N ASP A 41 -4.10 -3.77 5.26
CA ASP A 41 -2.78 -3.91 5.87
C ASP A 41 -1.66 -3.77 4.82
N ALA A 42 -1.94 -4.10 3.54
CA ALA A 42 -1.00 -3.88 2.45
C ALA A 42 -0.60 -2.40 2.34
N ALA A 43 -1.54 -1.47 2.49
CA ALA A 43 -1.24 -0.04 2.47
C ALA A 43 -0.44 0.38 3.71
N VAL A 44 -0.82 -0.09 4.90
CA VAL A 44 -0.09 0.23 6.13
C VAL A 44 1.37 -0.23 6.03
N ILE A 45 1.58 -1.47 5.60
CA ILE A 45 2.90 -2.07 5.42
C ILE A 45 3.70 -1.31 4.34
N SER A 46 3.08 -1.04 3.20
CA SER A 46 3.74 -0.39 2.06
C SER A 46 4.13 1.06 2.36
N LEU A 47 3.29 1.80 3.07
CA LEU A 47 3.50 3.24 3.29
C LEU A 47 4.33 3.55 4.54
N ALA A 48 4.45 2.61 5.49
CA ALA A 48 5.17 2.81 6.75
C ALA A 48 6.62 3.34 6.60
N PRO A 49 7.46 2.82 5.67
CA PRO A 49 8.83 3.30 5.51
C PRO A 49 8.92 4.78 5.08
N PHE A 50 8.00 5.22 4.20
CA PHE A 50 7.95 6.59 3.72
C PHE A 50 7.44 7.53 4.81
N TYR A 51 6.39 7.12 5.53
CA TYR A 51 5.84 7.87 6.66
C TYR A 51 6.89 8.08 7.76
N HIS A 52 7.64 7.03 8.10
CA HIS A 52 8.72 7.10 9.09
C HIS A 52 9.82 8.11 8.70
N LYS A 53 10.09 8.26 7.40
CA LYS A 53 11.06 9.22 6.85
C LYS A 53 10.49 10.62 6.63
N ASN A 54 9.23 10.87 6.98
CA ASN A 54 8.49 12.11 6.72
C ASN A 54 8.34 12.45 5.23
N ILE A 55 8.37 11.45 4.35
CA ILE A 55 8.24 11.65 2.90
C ILE A 55 6.76 11.71 2.57
N ASN A 56 6.33 12.90 2.12
CA ASN A 56 4.95 13.20 1.72
C ASN A 56 3.86 12.62 2.67
N ASN A 57 4.00 12.91 3.96
CA ASN A 57 3.07 12.43 4.98
C ASN A 57 1.61 12.89 4.76
N LYS A 58 1.41 14.00 4.04
CA LYS A 58 0.08 14.53 3.76
C LYS A 58 -0.70 13.58 2.84
N ASP A 59 -0.07 13.12 1.76
CA ASP A 59 -0.75 12.28 0.78
C ASP A 59 -0.91 10.86 1.33
N ILE A 60 0.07 10.36 2.09
CA ILE A 60 -0.06 9.11 2.86
C ILE A 60 -1.28 9.16 3.80
N LYS A 61 -1.44 10.23 4.59
CA LYS A 61 -2.59 10.36 5.51
C LYS A 61 -3.91 10.41 4.75
N SER A 62 -3.96 11.20 3.68
CA SER A 62 -5.16 11.34 2.84
C SER A 62 -5.60 10.01 2.24
N PHE A 63 -4.63 9.22 1.75
CA PHE A 63 -4.86 7.87 1.23
C PHE A 63 -5.39 6.92 2.32
N ILE A 64 -4.72 6.88 3.47
CA ILE A 64 -5.09 6.02 4.60
C ILE A 64 -6.50 6.35 5.11
N GLU A 65 -6.83 7.64 5.28
CA GLU A 65 -8.15 8.08 5.74
C GLU A 65 -9.26 7.69 4.74
N LYS A 66 -9.02 7.89 3.44
CA LYS A 66 -9.96 7.53 2.37
C LYS A 66 -10.30 6.04 2.42
N TYR A 67 -9.28 5.19 2.35
CA TYR A 67 -9.49 3.75 2.20
C TYR A 67 -9.84 3.07 3.52
N ARG A 68 -9.38 3.57 4.66
CA ARG A 68 -9.83 3.06 5.96
C ARG A 68 -11.34 3.16 6.09
N LYS A 69 -11.89 4.34 5.80
CA LYS A 69 -13.35 4.56 5.83
C LYS A 69 -14.08 3.67 4.83
N ALA A 70 -13.56 3.53 3.61
CA ALA A 70 -14.17 2.72 2.58
C ALA A 70 -14.22 1.22 2.95
N PHE A 71 -13.13 0.70 3.53
CA PHE A 71 -13.07 -0.68 4.00
C PHE A 71 -13.88 -0.93 5.30
N ASP A 72 -13.94 0.04 6.22
CA ASP A 72 -14.84 -0.05 7.39
C ASP A 72 -16.32 -0.21 6.96
N GLN A 73 -16.68 0.33 5.78
CA GLN A 73 -18.03 0.30 5.20
C GLN A 73 -18.18 -0.73 4.06
N PHE A 74 -17.24 -1.68 3.91
CA PHE A 74 -17.17 -2.53 2.73
C PHE A 74 -18.42 -3.37 2.47
N GLY A 75 -19.06 -3.87 3.53
CA GLY A 75 -20.29 -4.67 3.41
C GLY A 75 -21.49 -3.89 2.87
N GLU A 76 -21.41 -2.56 2.86
CA GLU A 76 -22.44 -1.65 2.36
C GLU A 76 -22.10 -1.12 0.94
N GLN A 77 -20.95 -1.50 0.39
CA GLN A 77 -20.50 -1.02 -0.92
C GLN A 77 -21.33 -1.63 -2.03
N LYS A 78 -21.81 -0.77 -2.94
CA LYS A 78 -22.57 -1.21 -4.13
C LYS A 78 -21.68 -1.98 -5.11
N ASN A 79 -20.43 -1.53 -5.27
CA ASN A 79 -19.45 -2.09 -6.21
C ASN A 79 -18.12 -2.36 -5.46
N PRO A 80 -18.05 -3.43 -4.64
CA PRO A 80 -16.84 -3.74 -3.86
C PRO A 80 -15.62 -4.00 -4.75
N ASP A 81 -15.78 -4.67 -5.89
CA ASP A 81 -14.67 -4.96 -6.80
C ASP A 81 -14.07 -3.68 -7.38
N GLN A 82 -14.91 -2.71 -7.76
CA GLN A 82 -14.45 -1.41 -8.24
C GLN A 82 -13.67 -0.66 -7.15
N LEU A 83 -14.15 -0.66 -5.91
CA LEU A 83 -13.45 -0.06 -4.78
C LEU A 83 -12.05 -0.67 -4.61
N VAL A 84 -11.93 -2.00 -4.71
CA VAL A 84 -10.65 -2.71 -4.58
C VAL A 84 -9.73 -2.39 -5.75
N SER A 85 -10.22 -2.41 -6.99
CA SER A 85 -9.41 -2.05 -8.16
C SER A 85 -8.90 -0.61 -8.09
N GLU A 86 -9.73 0.33 -7.65
CA GLU A 86 -9.33 1.73 -7.40
C GLU A 86 -8.29 1.82 -6.29
N TYR A 87 -8.48 1.09 -5.19
CA TYR A 87 -7.52 1.02 -4.08
C TYR A 87 -6.14 0.52 -4.50
N VAL A 88 -6.09 -0.60 -5.23
CA VAL A 88 -4.82 -1.19 -5.71
C VAL A 88 -4.10 -0.22 -6.63
N ARG A 89 -4.81 0.36 -7.60
CA ARG A 89 -4.25 1.33 -8.55
C ARG A 89 -3.70 2.57 -7.85
N GLU A 90 -4.49 3.17 -6.95
CA GLU A 90 -4.06 4.38 -6.24
C GLU A 90 -2.91 4.11 -5.26
N LEU A 91 -2.86 2.92 -4.63
CA LEU A 91 -1.73 2.53 -3.79
C LEU A 91 -0.45 2.40 -4.63
N GLU A 92 -0.53 1.78 -5.80
CA GLU A 92 0.59 1.64 -6.72
C GLU A 92 1.12 3.01 -7.18
N GLU A 93 0.22 3.89 -7.63
CA GLU A 93 0.53 5.27 -8.04
C GLU A 93 1.24 6.03 -6.91
N LEU A 94 0.66 6.02 -5.70
CA LEU A 94 1.25 6.69 -4.55
C LEU A 94 2.63 6.13 -4.18
N VAL A 95 2.81 4.80 -4.21
CA VAL A 95 4.12 4.18 -3.93
C VAL A 95 5.17 4.59 -4.97
N VAL A 96 4.80 4.72 -6.25
CA VAL A 96 5.71 5.21 -7.28
C VAL A 96 6.14 6.65 -7.00
N GLU A 97 5.21 7.54 -6.67
CA GLU A 97 5.50 8.94 -6.31
C GLU A 97 6.41 9.02 -5.08
N LEU A 98 6.09 8.29 -4.01
CA LEU A 98 6.89 8.29 -2.79
C LEU A 98 8.32 7.75 -2.99
N LYS A 99 8.49 6.77 -3.89
CA LYS A 99 9.83 6.28 -4.26
C LYS A 99 10.64 7.36 -4.97
N GLN A 100 10.02 8.16 -5.84
CA GLN A 100 10.68 9.28 -6.52
C GLN A 100 11.08 10.36 -5.50
N ASP A 101 10.16 10.76 -4.62
CA ASP A 101 10.45 11.74 -3.55
C ASP A 101 11.59 11.27 -2.63
N ASN A 102 11.59 9.98 -2.25
CA ASN A 102 12.65 9.40 -1.42
C ASN A 102 14.04 9.45 -2.11
N GLN A 103 14.10 9.28 -3.43
CA GLN A 103 15.36 9.39 -4.17
C GLN A 103 15.86 10.84 -4.19
N ILE A 104 14.97 11.80 -4.42
CA ILE A 104 15.31 13.24 -4.41
C ILE A 104 15.88 13.65 -3.05
N GLU A 105 15.23 13.25 -1.95
CA GLU A 105 15.71 13.50 -0.59
C GLU A 105 17.08 12.88 -0.32
N ALA A 106 17.36 11.67 -0.84
CA ALA A 106 18.67 11.04 -0.70
C ALA A 106 19.76 11.83 -1.43
N TYR A 107 19.53 12.24 -2.69
CA TYR A 107 20.47 13.07 -3.45
C TYR A 107 20.75 14.42 -2.80
N ALA A 108 19.74 15.07 -2.21
CA ALA A 108 19.91 16.35 -1.53
C ALA A 108 20.82 16.24 -0.30
N ARG A 109 20.77 15.11 0.42
CA ARG A 109 21.61 14.86 1.61
C ARG A 109 23.06 14.55 1.27
N ASP A 110 23.31 13.88 0.15
CA ASP A 110 24.66 13.51 -0.30
C ASP A 110 25.42 14.67 -0.99
N SER A 111 24.75 15.79 -1.24
CA SER A 111 25.30 16.97 -1.95
C SER A 111 25.83 18.09 -1.03
N ILE A 112 25.91 17.84 0.29
CA ILE A 112 26.38 18.78 1.33
C ILE A 112 27.61 18.21 2.02
#